data_AF-A0A8H4QK13-F1
#
_entry.id   AF-A0A8H4QK13-F1
#
_cell.length_a   1.000
_cell.length_b   1.000
_cell.length_c   1.000
_cell.angle_alpha   90.00
_cell.angle_beta   90.00
_cell.angle_gamma   90.00
#
_symmetry.space_group_name_H-M   'P 1'
#
loop_
_entity.id
_entity.type
_entity.pdbx_description
1 polymer ?
#
loop_
_entity_poly.entity_id
_entity_poly.type
_entity_poly.pdbx_seq_one_letter_code
_entity_poly.pdbx_strand_id
1 'polypeptide(L)'
;MSNDHTTNFLNVQGVYIVHKQNRTRSRDMIIIGSITALYFITALNTLLNWLGISTLCTTDSGTRVEMFIESVSPNMPKGVAILGDITIYIGFALADGLLVSAEGLEMLSRMWAVLSKIFTANCTAHSGDSSMAYHFLLDAKPGFKTVQTNEIFNHLSAATFVAVAATSVLSTGAICLQIWRQTTLSSRSRKHYRIIINALIESSALYTVTVLLLAILDFNLTGNIGKSSYKVFLVINFIDAATQIISGLAPTLMIVRLVVSSSQEDTEVSSARLPSELISHASHANGANIMNVGSDLEMQQSRFMGLGEQESEEIQVVPRTEYHGQPEDELEDRVKTVV
;
A
#
# COMPACT_ATOMS: atom_id res chain seq x y z
N MET A 1 33.42 -47.74 -15.04
CA MET A 1 31.97 -47.43 -14.99
C MET A 1 31.66 -46.80 -13.65
N SER A 2 31.64 -45.47 -13.53
CA SER A 2 31.07 -44.70 -12.39
C SER A 2 31.57 -43.24 -12.45
N ASN A 3 31.09 -42.44 -13.41
CA ASN A 3 31.34 -40.98 -13.42
C ASN A 3 30.21 -40.12 -14.05
N ASP A 4 29.08 -40.71 -14.48
CA ASP A 4 28.05 -39.97 -15.23
C ASP A 4 26.87 -39.42 -14.40
N HIS A 5 26.84 -39.63 -13.07
CA HIS A 5 25.70 -39.17 -12.24
C HIS A 5 25.87 -37.77 -11.63
N THR A 6 27.08 -37.22 -11.56
CA THR A 6 27.34 -35.90 -10.94
C THR A 6 27.08 -34.71 -11.88
N THR A 7 27.21 -34.90 -13.19
CA THR A 7 26.99 -33.84 -14.19
C THR A 7 25.52 -33.46 -14.36
N ASN A 8 24.60 -34.42 -14.18
CA ASN A 8 23.15 -34.16 -14.25
C ASN A 8 22.61 -33.37 -13.04
N PHE A 9 23.23 -33.52 -11.87
CA PHE A 9 22.78 -32.82 -10.65
C PHE A 9 23.13 -31.33 -10.67
N LEU A 10 24.29 -30.97 -11.23
CA LEU A 10 24.72 -29.57 -11.38
C LEU A 10 23.88 -28.80 -12.40
N ASN A 11 23.44 -29.45 -13.48
CA ASN A 11 22.57 -28.80 -14.48
C ASN A 11 21.16 -28.52 -13.95
N VAL A 12 20.59 -29.39 -13.11
CA VAL A 12 19.27 -29.16 -12.51
C VAL A 12 19.32 -28.01 -11.48
N GLN A 13 20.39 -27.91 -10.69
CA GLN A 13 20.57 -26.79 -9.77
C GLN A 13 20.81 -25.46 -10.48
N GLY A 14 21.60 -25.44 -11.56
CA GLY A 14 21.83 -24.23 -12.38
C GLY A 14 20.54 -23.68 -13.00
N VAL A 15 19.68 -24.55 -13.54
CA VAL A 15 18.37 -24.14 -14.09
C VAL A 15 17.46 -23.63 -12.98
N TYR A 16 17.45 -24.25 -11.80
CA TYR A 16 16.60 -23.80 -10.69
C TYR A 16 17.00 -22.41 -10.16
N ILE A 17 18.31 -22.10 -10.13
CA ILE A 17 18.83 -20.80 -9.68
C ILE A 17 18.49 -19.71 -10.70
N VAL A 18 18.69 -19.95 -12.00
CA VAL A 18 18.35 -18.98 -13.06
C VAL A 18 16.84 -18.74 -13.13
N HIS A 19 16.01 -19.79 -12.97
CA HIS A 19 14.56 -19.65 -12.95
C HIS A 19 14.08 -18.87 -11.70
N LYS A 20 14.72 -19.10 -10.54
CA LYS A 20 14.42 -18.36 -9.31
C LYS A 20 14.82 -16.88 -9.43
N GLN A 21 15.93 -16.58 -10.08
CA GLN A 21 16.43 -15.21 -10.26
C GLN A 21 15.66 -14.40 -11.31
N ASN A 22 15.14 -15.02 -12.37
CA ASN A 22 14.23 -14.32 -13.31
C ASN A 22 12.82 -14.12 -12.74
N ARG A 23 12.37 -15.01 -11.83
CA ARG A 23 11.04 -14.91 -11.21
C ARG A 23 10.92 -13.76 -10.20
N THR A 24 12.01 -13.37 -9.54
CA THR A 24 12.01 -12.22 -8.61
C THR A 24 11.84 -10.91 -9.37
N ARG A 25 12.59 -10.70 -10.45
CA ARG A 25 12.52 -9.44 -11.24
C ARG A 25 11.12 -9.15 -11.80
N SER A 26 10.40 -10.17 -12.27
CA SER A 26 9.03 -10.00 -12.79
C SER A 26 8.03 -9.64 -11.67
N ARG A 27 8.20 -10.23 -10.48
CA ARG A 27 7.35 -9.93 -9.32
C ARG A 27 7.54 -8.51 -8.84
N ASP A 28 8.78 -8.06 -8.73
CA ASP A 28 9.11 -6.72 -8.27
C ASP A 28 8.49 -5.67 -9.22
N MET A 29 8.53 -5.92 -10.53
CA MET A 29 7.88 -5.07 -11.53
C MET A 29 6.35 -5.03 -11.40
N ILE A 30 5.69 -6.16 -11.14
CA ILE A 30 4.24 -6.20 -10.94
C ILE A 30 3.84 -5.44 -9.68
N ILE A 31 4.61 -5.58 -8.60
CA ILE A 31 4.38 -4.90 -7.33
C ILE A 31 4.53 -3.39 -7.52
N ILE A 32 5.65 -2.94 -8.08
CA ILE A 32 5.92 -1.52 -8.36
C ILE A 32 4.87 -0.94 -9.31
N GLY A 33 4.51 -1.70 -10.36
CA GLY A 33 3.46 -1.31 -11.30
C GLY A 33 2.10 -1.13 -10.64
N SER A 34 1.71 -2.06 -9.76
CA SER A 34 0.45 -1.97 -9.01
C SER A 34 0.43 -0.79 -8.03
N ILE A 35 1.53 -0.53 -7.33
CA ILE A 35 1.67 0.64 -6.46
C ILE A 35 1.52 1.92 -7.29
N THR A 36 2.25 2.02 -8.41
CA THR A 36 2.24 3.20 -9.28
C THR A 36 0.84 3.44 -9.85
N ALA A 37 0.15 2.37 -10.27
CA ALA A 37 -1.22 2.43 -10.74
C ALA A 37 -2.20 2.88 -9.66
N LEU A 38 -2.05 2.42 -8.41
CA LEU A 38 -2.83 2.90 -7.26
C LEU A 38 -2.64 4.40 -7.05
N TYR A 39 -1.40 4.89 -7.00
CA TYR A 39 -1.14 6.33 -6.87
C TYR A 39 -1.74 7.14 -8.01
N PHE A 40 -1.63 6.65 -9.25
CA PHE A 40 -2.21 7.30 -10.42
C PHE A 40 -3.74 7.36 -10.33
N ILE A 41 -4.39 6.27 -9.92
CA ILE A 41 -5.84 6.19 -9.72
C ILE A 41 -6.30 7.14 -8.60
N THR A 42 -5.60 7.18 -7.48
CA THR A 42 -5.91 8.12 -6.39
C THR A 42 -5.76 9.58 -6.85
N ALA A 43 -4.71 9.88 -7.62
CA ALA A 43 -4.52 11.22 -8.19
C ALA A 43 -5.62 11.57 -9.20
N LEU A 44 -6.00 10.61 -10.06
CA LEU A 44 -7.09 10.77 -11.02
C LEU A 44 -8.42 11.02 -10.30
N ASN A 45 -8.74 10.26 -9.26
CA ASN A 45 -9.98 10.48 -8.53
C ASN A 45 -10.01 11.82 -7.80
N THR A 46 -8.87 12.22 -7.23
CA THR A 46 -8.72 13.56 -6.63
C THR A 46 -8.96 14.66 -7.66
N LEU A 47 -8.45 14.48 -8.88
CA LEU A 47 -8.69 15.41 -9.99
C LEU A 47 -10.16 15.43 -10.41
N LEU A 48 -10.84 14.28 -10.49
CA LEU A 48 -12.26 14.20 -10.83
C LEU A 48 -13.14 14.88 -9.78
N ASN A 49 -12.85 14.65 -8.50
CA ASN A 49 -13.52 15.34 -7.39
C ASN A 49 -13.30 16.85 -7.47
N TRP A 50 -12.06 17.28 -7.74
CA TRP A 50 -11.74 18.70 -7.94
C TRP A 50 -12.51 19.30 -9.12
N LEU A 51 -12.56 18.62 -10.27
CA LEU A 51 -13.30 19.07 -11.45
C LEU A 51 -14.81 19.17 -11.17
N GLY A 52 -15.37 18.20 -10.43
CA GLY A 52 -16.75 18.25 -9.96
C GLY A 52 -17.02 19.50 -9.13
N ILE A 53 -16.21 19.72 -8.09
CA ILE A 53 -16.31 20.90 -7.22
C ILE A 53 -16.13 22.20 -8.01
N SER A 54 -15.12 22.27 -8.88
CA SER A 54 -14.84 23.46 -9.69
C SER A 54 -16.02 23.79 -10.61
N THR A 55 -16.62 22.78 -11.25
CA THR A 55 -17.75 22.98 -12.16
C THR A 55 -18.96 23.53 -11.40
N LEU A 56 -19.21 23.01 -10.19
CA LEU A 56 -20.27 23.50 -9.31
C LEU A 56 -20.02 24.96 -8.89
N CYS A 57 -18.77 25.32 -8.58
CA CYS A 57 -18.43 26.69 -8.19
C CYS A 57 -18.48 27.71 -9.34
N THR A 58 -18.28 27.29 -10.60
CA THR A 58 -18.23 28.22 -11.75
C THR A 58 -19.56 28.43 -12.43
N THR A 59 -20.47 27.45 -12.37
CA THR A 59 -21.69 27.45 -13.19
C THR A 59 -22.84 28.17 -12.49
N ASP A 60 -22.89 28.11 -11.16
CA ASP A 60 -23.93 28.76 -10.37
C ASP A 60 -23.33 29.79 -9.42
N SER A 61 -23.68 31.07 -9.64
CA SER A 61 -23.36 32.17 -8.74
C SER A 61 -24.22 32.16 -7.46
N GLY A 62 -24.76 30.99 -7.10
CA GLY A 62 -25.70 30.78 -6.02
C GLY A 62 -25.07 30.85 -4.63
N THR A 63 -25.94 30.91 -3.62
CA THR A 63 -25.56 30.78 -2.22
C THR A 63 -24.90 29.41 -1.96
N ARG A 64 -24.11 29.27 -0.89
CA ARG A 64 -23.44 27.99 -0.52
C ARG A 64 -24.40 26.80 -0.42
N VAL A 65 -25.68 27.05 -0.16
CA VAL A 65 -26.72 26.02 -0.08
C VAL A 65 -27.17 25.58 -1.47
N GLU A 66 -27.22 26.48 -2.45
CA GLU A 66 -27.57 26.14 -3.84
C GLU A 66 -26.48 25.31 -4.50
N MET A 67 -25.20 25.71 -4.35
CA MET A 67 -24.06 24.87 -4.77
C MET A 67 -24.09 23.47 -4.14
N PHE A 68 -24.56 23.36 -2.90
CA PHE A 68 -24.74 22.06 -2.23
C PHE A 68 -25.89 21.25 -2.85
N ILE A 69 -27.06 21.87 -3.05
CA ILE A 69 -28.21 21.21 -3.68
C ILE A 69 -27.82 20.73 -5.09
N GLU A 70 -27.04 21.52 -5.82
CA GLU A 70 -26.50 21.17 -7.14
C GLU A 70 -25.43 20.10 -7.10
N SER A 71 -24.60 20.04 -6.04
CA SER A 71 -23.63 18.95 -5.85
C SER A 71 -24.28 17.58 -5.61
N VAL A 72 -25.49 17.58 -5.07
CA VAL A 72 -26.33 16.38 -4.87
C VAL A 72 -27.34 16.22 -6.02
N SER A 73 -27.43 17.22 -6.92
CA SER A 73 -28.34 17.23 -8.06
C SER A 73 -27.78 16.40 -9.22
N PRO A 74 -28.64 15.88 -10.11
CA PRO A 74 -28.26 15.30 -11.40
C PRO A 74 -27.45 16.22 -12.35
N ASN A 75 -27.11 17.45 -11.92
CA ASN A 75 -26.35 18.43 -12.71
C ASN A 75 -24.84 18.18 -12.72
N MET A 76 -24.30 17.32 -11.85
CA MET A 76 -22.90 16.91 -11.97
C MET A 76 -22.67 16.31 -13.36
N PRO A 77 -21.61 16.71 -14.10
CA PRO A 77 -21.34 16.13 -15.41
C PRO A 77 -21.28 14.61 -15.31
N LYS A 78 -22.26 13.93 -15.94
CA LYS A 78 -22.45 12.47 -15.82
C LYS A 78 -21.15 11.68 -16.06
N GLY A 79 -20.32 12.17 -16.99
CA GLY A 79 -19.01 11.56 -17.27
C GLY A 79 -18.03 11.60 -16.09
N VAL A 80 -18.03 12.67 -15.28
CA VAL A 80 -17.16 12.79 -14.11
C VAL A 80 -17.61 11.82 -13.01
N ALA A 81 -18.91 11.73 -12.75
CA ALA A 81 -19.47 10.80 -11.77
C ALA A 81 -19.17 9.33 -12.14
N ILE A 82 -19.49 8.94 -13.38
CA ILE A 82 -19.23 7.57 -13.88
C ILE A 82 -17.74 7.23 -13.82
N LEU A 83 -16.87 8.18 -14.22
CA LEU A 83 -15.43 7.93 -14.21
C LEU A 83 -14.88 7.87 -12.77
N GLY A 84 -15.44 8.63 -11.84
CA GLY A 84 -15.13 8.57 -10.41
C GLY A 84 -15.43 7.18 -9.83
N ASP A 85 -16.65 6.68 -10.05
CA ASP A 85 -17.06 5.34 -9.62
C ASP A 85 -16.09 4.27 -10.14
N ILE A 86 -15.82 4.26 -11.45
CA ILE A 86 -14.89 3.31 -12.09
C ILE A 86 -13.51 3.37 -11.43
N THR A 87 -13.00 4.58 -11.20
CA THR A 87 -11.66 4.80 -10.63
C THR A 87 -11.60 4.27 -9.20
N ILE A 88 -12.62 4.51 -8.37
CA ILE A 88 -12.72 3.96 -7.01
C ILE A 88 -12.69 2.43 -7.03
N TYR A 89 -13.50 1.80 -7.88
CA TYR A 89 -13.55 0.34 -7.97
C TYR A 89 -12.24 -0.27 -8.45
N ILE A 90 -11.59 0.30 -9.47
CA ILE A 90 -10.27 -0.17 -9.89
C ILE A 90 -9.25 0.02 -8.76
N GLY A 91 -9.34 1.11 -8.00
CA GLY A 91 -8.51 1.34 -6.81
C GLY A 91 -8.65 0.21 -5.78
N PHE A 92 -9.88 -0.15 -5.40
CA PHE A 92 -10.10 -1.29 -4.49
C PHE A 92 -9.60 -2.61 -5.07
N ALA A 93 -9.82 -2.85 -6.37
CA ALA A 93 -9.36 -4.06 -7.06
C ALA A 93 -7.83 -4.21 -6.99
N LEU A 94 -7.12 -3.11 -7.26
CA LEU A 94 -5.67 -3.09 -7.20
C LEU A 94 -5.18 -3.21 -5.77
N ALA A 95 -5.78 -2.52 -4.81
CA ALA A 95 -5.38 -2.61 -3.40
C ALA A 95 -5.48 -4.06 -2.88
N ASP A 96 -6.61 -4.72 -3.12
CA ASP A 96 -6.82 -6.12 -2.74
C ASP A 96 -5.90 -7.07 -3.53
N GLY A 97 -5.70 -6.82 -4.83
CA GLY A 97 -4.78 -7.59 -5.66
C GLY A 97 -3.32 -7.47 -5.21
N LEU A 98 -2.95 -6.32 -4.67
CA LEU A 98 -1.59 -6.02 -4.22
C LEU A 98 -1.25 -6.77 -2.93
N LEU A 99 -2.19 -6.80 -1.97
CA LEU A 99 -2.11 -7.64 -0.76
C LEU A 99 -1.89 -9.13 -1.12
N VAL A 100 -2.57 -9.60 -2.17
CA VAL A 100 -2.45 -10.97 -2.68
C VAL A 100 -1.12 -11.21 -3.39
N SER A 101 -0.65 -10.25 -4.19
CA SER A 101 0.56 -10.41 -5.00
C SER A 101 1.86 -10.50 -4.18
N ALA A 102 1.91 -9.82 -3.03
CA ALA A 102 3.11 -9.68 -2.21
C ALA A 102 3.65 -11.01 -1.67
N GLU A 103 2.78 -11.99 -1.40
CA GLU A 103 3.22 -13.26 -0.76
C GLU A 103 3.55 -14.38 -1.75
N GLY A 104 3.38 -14.15 -3.05
CA GLY A 104 3.93 -15.05 -4.06
C GLY A 104 3.45 -16.51 -4.01
N LEU A 105 2.25 -16.76 -3.47
CA LEU A 105 1.72 -18.10 -3.26
C LEU A 105 0.86 -18.57 -4.43
N GLU A 106 1.26 -19.68 -5.07
CA GLU A 106 0.49 -20.37 -6.12
C GLU A 106 -0.92 -20.77 -5.64
N MET A 107 -1.08 -21.07 -4.35
CA MET A 107 -2.38 -21.37 -3.75
C MET A 107 -3.30 -20.14 -3.71
N LEU A 108 -2.72 -18.95 -3.54
CA LEU A 108 -3.45 -17.68 -3.54
C LEU A 108 -3.90 -17.29 -4.96
N SER A 109 -3.19 -17.72 -6.02
CA SER A 109 -3.65 -17.52 -7.41
C SER A 109 -4.99 -18.22 -7.70
N ARG A 110 -5.23 -19.37 -7.06
CA ARG A 110 -6.52 -20.10 -7.15
C ARG A 110 -7.61 -19.41 -6.34
N MET A 111 -7.27 -18.90 -5.15
CA MET A 111 -8.19 -18.06 -4.38
C MET A 111 -8.49 -16.75 -5.11
N TRP A 112 -7.51 -16.15 -5.78
CA TRP A 112 -7.70 -14.96 -6.61
C TRP A 112 -8.59 -15.26 -7.81
N ALA A 113 -8.50 -16.42 -8.44
CA ALA A 113 -9.46 -16.79 -9.49
C ALA A 113 -10.91 -16.85 -8.97
N VAL A 114 -11.13 -17.03 -7.66
CA VAL A 114 -12.45 -16.99 -7.01
C VAL A 114 -12.79 -15.59 -6.53
N LEU A 115 -11.86 -14.90 -5.86
CA LEU A 115 -12.03 -13.54 -5.34
C LEU A 115 -12.15 -12.53 -6.48
N SER A 116 -11.36 -12.64 -7.54
CA SER A 116 -11.53 -11.84 -8.76
C SER A 116 -12.87 -12.12 -9.41
N LYS A 117 -13.40 -13.35 -9.40
CA LYS A 117 -14.76 -13.60 -9.91
C LYS A 117 -15.83 -12.97 -9.04
N ILE A 118 -15.70 -13.04 -7.72
CA ILE A 118 -16.63 -12.39 -6.77
C ILE A 118 -16.54 -10.88 -6.90
N PHE A 119 -15.33 -10.34 -7.01
CA PHE A 119 -15.04 -8.93 -7.14
C PHE A 119 -15.48 -8.41 -8.51
N THR A 120 -15.16 -9.10 -9.60
CA THR A 120 -15.67 -8.79 -10.94
C THR A 120 -17.19 -8.90 -10.97
N ALA A 121 -17.79 -9.89 -10.31
CA ALA A 121 -19.26 -9.99 -10.21
C ALA A 121 -19.85 -8.78 -9.45
N ASN A 122 -19.26 -8.40 -8.31
CA ASN A 122 -19.69 -7.24 -7.52
C ASN A 122 -19.46 -5.92 -8.29
N CYS A 123 -18.31 -5.77 -8.96
CA CYS A 123 -18.04 -4.64 -9.83
C CYS A 123 -19.01 -4.60 -11.00
N THR A 124 -19.23 -5.69 -11.73
CA THR A 124 -20.20 -5.70 -12.84
C THR A 124 -21.62 -5.41 -12.36
N ALA A 125 -22.00 -5.92 -11.19
CA ALA A 125 -23.31 -5.64 -10.59
C ALA A 125 -23.45 -4.18 -10.17
N HIS A 126 -22.35 -3.53 -9.77
CA HIS A 126 -22.37 -2.15 -9.31
C HIS A 126 -22.05 -1.14 -10.43
N SER A 127 -20.87 -1.22 -11.05
CA SER A 127 -20.43 -0.32 -12.12
C SER A 127 -21.16 -0.54 -13.46
N GLY A 128 -21.64 -1.76 -13.73
CA GLY A 128 -22.27 -2.10 -15.00
C GLY A 128 -23.77 -1.80 -15.04
N ASP A 129 -24.47 -2.05 -13.93
CA ASP A 129 -25.94 -2.04 -13.91
C ASP A 129 -26.56 -1.06 -12.92
N SER A 130 -25.87 -0.51 -11.92
CA SER A 130 -26.55 0.35 -10.93
C SER A 130 -26.43 1.84 -11.26
N SER A 131 -25.23 2.41 -11.43
CA SER A 131 -25.08 3.86 -11.67
C SER A 131 -25.43 4.24 -13.12
N MET A 132 -24.97 3.46 -14.10
CA MET A 132 -25.34 3.65 -15.50
C MET A 132 -26.84 3.39 -15.74
N ALA A 133 -27.41 2.31 -15.21
CA ALA A 133 -28.84 2.08 -15.38
C ALA A 133 -29.67 3.06 -14.56
N TYR A 134 -29.19 3.57 -13.42
CA TYR A 134 -29.81 4.66 -12.68
C TYR A 134 -29.91 5.92 -13.54
N HIS A 135 -28.79 6.38 -14.13
CA HIS A 135 -28.79 7.54 -15.01
C HIS A 135 -29.63 7.30 -16.27
N PHE A 136 -29.57 6.10 -16.86
CA PHE A 136 -30.38 5.73 -18.01
C PHE A 136 -31.88 5.66 -17.66
N LEU A 137 -32.27 5.13 -16.50
CA LEU A 137 -33.65 5.07 -16.02
C LEU A 137 -34.21 6.47 -15.73
N LEU A 138 -33.41 7.36 -15.16
CA LEU A 138 -33.77 8.75 -14.95
C LEU A 138 -33.98 9.49 -16.27
N ASP A 139 -33.11 9.27 -17.26
CA ASP A 139 -33.25 9.87 -18.59
C ASP A 139 -34.44 9.26 -19.38
N ALA A 140 -34.71 7.96 -19.24
CA ALA A 140 -35.77 7.27 -19.97
C ALA A 140 -37.17 7.53 -19.42
N LYS A 141 -37.31 7.87 -18.13
CA LYS A 141 -38.60 8.13 -17.46
C LYS A 141 -38.53 9.35 -16.53
N PRO A 142 -38.57 10.58 -17.09
CA PRO A 142 -38.70 11.80 -16.28
C PRO A 142 -40.04 11.76 -15.54
N GLY A 143 -40.02 11.38 -14.25
CA GLY A 143 -41.21 11.17 -13.42
C GLY A 143 -41.17 9.89 -12.56
N PHE A 144 -40.17 9.02 -12.75
CA PHE A 144 -39.92 7.94 -11.81
C PHE A 144 -39.57 8.51 -10.43
N LYS A 145 -40.22 8.01 -9.36
CA LYS A 145 -40.08 8.56 -8.00
C LYS A 145 -38.64 8.41 -7.52
N THR A 146 -37.88 9.50 -7.60
CA THR A 146 -36.47 9.64 -7.22
C THR A 146 -36.16 9.02 -5.85
N VAL A 147 -37.08 9.13 -4.89
CA VAL A 147 -36.87 8.63 -3.52
C VAL A 147 -36.67 7.11 -3.45
N GLN A 148 -37.53 6.31 -4.09
CA GLN A 148 -37.43 4.84 -4.04
C GLN A 148 -36.20 4.34 -4.79
N THR A 149 -35.84 4.99 -5.89
CA THR A 149 -34.65 4.60 -6.67
C THR A 149 -33.37 4.91 -5.89
N ASN A 150 -33.31 6.07 -5.22
CA ASN A 150 -32.18 6.43 -4.36
C ASN A 150 -32.04 5.47 -3.17
N GLU A 151 -33.15 5.03 -2.59
CA GLU A 151 -33.17 4.03 -1.52
C GLU A 151 -32.56 2.70 -1.96
N ILE A 152 -32.99 2.17 -3.12
CA ILE A 152 -32.42 0.93 -3.67
C ILE A 152 -30.93 1.10 -3.96
N PHE A 153 -30.53 2.23 -4.54
CA PHE A 153 -29.13 2.53 -4.83
C PHE A 153 -28.27 2.57 -3.56
N ASN A 154 -28.71 3.28 -2.53
CA ASN A 154 -28.01 3.37 -1.25
C ASN A 154 -27.86 2.01 -0.57
N HIS A 155 -28.90 1.17 -0.60
CA HIS A 155 -28.81 -0.19 -0.08
C HIS A 155 -27.83 -1.07 -0.84
N LEU A 156 -27.79 -0.95 -2.17
CA LEU A 156 -26.84 -1.70 -3.00
C LEU A 156 -25.39 -1.22 -2.78
N SER A 157 -25.20 0.10 -2.64
CA SER A 157 -23.91 0.70 -2.28
C SER A 157 -23.44 0.23 -0.91
N ALA A 158 -24.29 0.33 0.11
CA ALA A 158 -23.99 -0.17 1.44
C ALA A 158 -23.62 -1.66 1.44
N ALA A 159 -24.39 -2.49 0.72
CA ALA A 159 -24.09 -3.93 0.58
C ALA A 159 -22.73 -4.18 -0.09
N THR A 160 -22.37 -3.35 -1.09
CA THR A 160 -21.09 -3.42 -1.78
C THR A 160 -19.93 -3.11 -0.82
N PHE A 161 -20.04 -2.04 -0.03
CA PHE A 161 -19.04 -1.71 0.98
C PHE A 161 -18.93 -2.77 2.08
N VAL A 162 -20.05 -3.35 2.54
CA VAL A 162 -20.00 -4.49 3.47
C VAL A 162 -19.27 -5.68 2.84
N ALA A 163 -19.52 -5.98 1.57
CA ALA A 163 -18.83 -7.05 0.86
C ALA A 163 -17.32 -6.78 0.77
N VAL A 164 -16.90 -5.56 0.43
CA VAL A 164 -15.48 -5.15 0.38
C VAL A 164 -14.81 -5.25 1.76
N ALA A 165 -15.49 -4.79 2.81
CA ALA A 165 -14.99 -4.93 4.18
C ALA A 165 -14.82 -6.41 4.57
N ALA A 166 -15.81 -7.25 4.26
CA ALA A 166 -15.76 -8.68 4.54
C ALA A 166 -14.63 -9.37 3.75
N THR A 167 -14.46 -9.07 2.46
CA THR A 167 -13.38 -9.65 1.65
C THR A 167 -12.01 -9.22 2.14
N SER A 168 -11.84 -7.98 2.57
CA SER A 168 -10.58 -7.50 3.15
C SER A 168 -10.24 -8.24 4.45
N VAL A 169 -11.19 -8.35 5.39
CA VAL A 169 -10.99 -9.10 6.64
C VAL A 169 -10.66 -10.57 6.38
N LEU A 170 -11.40 -11.22 5.48
CA LEU A 170 -11.17 -12.62 5.13
C LEU A 170 -9.81 -12.83 4.45
N SER A 171 -9.40 -11.91 3.57
CA SER A 171 -8.11 -11.96 2.88
C SER A 171 -6.96 -11.77 3.86
N THR A 172 -7.04 -10.75 4.73
CA THR A 172 -6.07 -10.51 5.80
C THR A 172 -5.98 -11.69 6.77
N GLY A 173 -7.12 -12.24 7.17
CA GLY A 173 -7.17 -13.43 8.03
C GLY A 173 -6.52 -14.65 7.38
N ALA A 174 -6.77 -14.88 6.09
CA ALA A 174 -6.15 -15.97 5.33
C ALA A 174 -4.62 -15.79 5.22
N ILE A 175 -4.15 -14.56 4.99
CA ILE A 175 -2.71 -14.22 4.97
C ILE A 175 -2.09 -14.50 6.35
N CYS A 176 -2.68 -13.97 7.42
CA CYS A 176 -2.22 -14.20 8.80
C CYS A 176 -2.14 -15.68 9.16
N LEU A 177 -3.15 -16.48 8.79
CA LEU A 177 -3.16 -17.92 9.02
C LEU A 177 -2.04 -18.64 8.26
N GLN A 178 -1.72 -18.19 7.03
CA GLN A 178 -0.63 -18.77 6.24
C GLN A 178 0.73 -18.45 6.83
N ILE A 179 0.97 -17.18 7.17
CA ILE A 179 2.20 -16.77 7.87
C ILE A 179 2.33 -17.59 9.16
N TRP A 180 1.27 -17.69 9.95
CA TRP A 180 1.27 -18.47 11.19
C TRP A 180 1.64 -19.94 10.96
N ARG A 181 1.08 -20.59 9.94
CA ARG A 181 1.43 -21.97 9.56
C ARG A 181 2.91 -22.11 9.15
N GLN A 182 3.48 -21.13 8.46
CA GLN A 182 4.91 -21.15 8.09
C GLN A 182 5.80 -20.90 9.30
N THR A 183 5.41 -19.99 10.20
CA THR A 183 6.17 -19.69 11.43
C THR A 183 6.21 -20.85 12.42
N THR A 184 5.17 -21.69 12.45
CA THR A 184 5.12 -22.82 13.38
C THR A 184 6.17 -23.88 13.03
N LEU A 185 6.62 -23.92 11.77
CA LEU A 185 7.66 -24.83 11.29
C LEU A 185 9.09 -24.31 11.52
N SER A 186 9.30 -22.99 11.74
CA SER A 186 10.62 -22.42 11.99
C SER A 186 10.69 -21.61 13.29
N SER A 187 11.50 -22.06 14.24
CA SER A 187 11.62 -21.42 15.57
C SER A 187 12.39 -20.11 15.55
N ARG A 188 13.30 -19.92 14.57
CA ARG A 188 14.31 -18.84 14.56
C ARG A 188 13.78 -17.45 14.17
N SER A 189 12.61 -17.33 13.53
CA SER A 189 12.14 -16.06 12.92
C SER A 189 10.87 -15.45 13.58
N ARG A 190 10.37 -16.00 14.70
CA ARG A 190 9.07 -15.59 15.29
C ARG A 190 8.92 -14.10 15.60
N LYS A 191 9.99 -13.41 16.02
CA LYS A 191 9.94 -11.97 16.37
C LYS A 191 9.62 -11.12 15.14
N HIS A 192 10.21 -11.47 14.00
CA HIS A 192 10.06 -10.76 12.75
C HIS A 192 8.64 -10.86 12.20
N TYR A 193 8.10 -12.07 12.14
CA TYR A 193 6.73 -12.31 11.68
C TYR A 193 5.69 -11.61 12.54
N ARG A 194 5.91 -11.49 13.85
CA ARG A 194 4.99 -10.75 14.73
C ARG A 194 4.90 -9.28 14.31
N ILE A 195 6.00 -8.65 13.94
CA ILE A 195 6.03 -7.25 13.50
C ILE A 195 5.24 -7.10 12.18
N ILE A 196 5.47 -8.00 11.22
CA ILE A 196 4.77 -7.99 9.93
C ILE A 196 3.26 -8.23 10.12
N ILE A 197 2.87 -9.22 10.91
CA ILE A 197 1.45 -9.52 11.18
C ILE A 197 0.77 -8.34 11.88
N ASN A 198 1.40 -7.72 12.89
CA ASN A 198 0.83 -6.57 13.57
C ASN A 198 0.61 -5.40 12.60
N ALA A 199 1.61 -5.12 11.76
CA ALA A 199 1.51 -4.08 10.73
C ALA A 199 0.37 -4.35 9.72
N LEU A 200 0.23 -5.61 9.30
CA LEU A 200 -0.83 -6.04 8.39
C LEU A 200 -2.21 -5.89 9.02
N ILE A 201 -2.37 -6.32 10.28
CA ILE A 201 -3.63 -6.21 11.01
C ILE A 201 -4.00 -4.75 11.25
N GLU A 202 -3.06 -3.90 11.66
CA GLU A 202 -3.31 -2.47 11.89
C GLU A 202 -3.78 -1.75 10.62
N SER A 203 -3.10 -1.97 9.50
CA SER A 203 -3.44 -1.34 8.22
C SER A 203 -4.75 -1.86 7.63
N SER A 204 -5.00 -3.17 7.70
CA SER A 204 -6.27 -3.77 7.27
C SER A 204 -7.44 -3.36 8.17
N ALA A 205 -7.22 -3.24 9.49
CA ALA A 205 -8.25 -2.76 10.41
C ALA A 205 -8.64 -1.32 10.09
N LEU A 206 -7.67 -0.43 9.86
CA LEU A 206 -7.92 0.96 9.48
C LEU A 206 -8.75 1.04 8.19
N TYR A 207 -8.36 0.27 7.17
CA TYR A 207 -9.11 0.19 5.91
C TYR A 207 -10.53 -0.35 6.11
N THR A 208 -10.68 -1.47 6.82
CA THR A 208 -12.00 -2.09 7.07
C THR A 208 -12.93 -1.15 7.83
N VAL A 209 -12.42 -0.44 8.84
CA VAL A 209 -13.22 0.51 9.65
C VAL A 209 -13.77 1.64 8.77
N THR A 210 -12.94 2.19 7.88
CA THR A 210 -13.38 3.29 7.00
C THR A 210 -14.42 2.85 5.97
N VAL A 211 -14.21 1.68 5.34
CA VAL A 211 -15.20 1.07 4.42
C VAL A 211 -16.51 0.71 5.15
N LEU A 212 -16.44 0.18 6.37
CA LEU A 212 -17.64 -0.13 7.16
C LEU A 212 -18.40 1.13 7.57
N LEU A 213 -17.68 2.22 7.87
CA LEU A 213 -18.30 3.50 8.17
C LEU A 213 -19.05 4.06 6.95
N LEU A 214 -18.48 3.95 5.73
CA LEU A 214 -19.19 4.27 4.49
C LEU A 214 -20.46 3.42 4.34
N ALA A 215 -20.37 2.10 4.56
CA ALA A 215 -21.52 1.21 4.47
C ALA A 215 -22.66 1.62 5.42
N ILE A 216 -22.33 1.98 6.66
CA ILE A 216 -23.29 2.44 7.66
C ILE A 216 -23.93 3.76 7.23
N LEU A 217 -23.13 4.71 6.74
CA LEU A 217 -23.63 6.02 6.34
C LEU A 217 -24.57 5.93 5.13
N ASP A 218 -24.19 5.14 4.12
CA ASP A 218 -25.02 4.88 2.94
C ASP A 218 -26.33 4.20 3.34
N PHE A 219 -26.27 3.20 4.21
CA PHE A 219 -27.47 2.52 4.69
C PHE A 219 -28.44 3.48 5.41
N ASN A 220 -27.92 4.38 6.24
CA ASN A 220 -28.73 5.31 7.03
C ASN A 220 -29.28 6.51 6.23
N LEU A 221 -28.65 6.88 5.11
CA LEU A 221 -29.12 7.97 4.25
C LEU A 221 -30.49 7.71 3.61
N THR A 222 -30.87 6.44 3.52
CA THR A 222 -32.04 5.92 2.80
C THR A 222 -33.39 6.51 3.24
N GLY A 223 -33.51 7.10 4.45
CA GLY A 223 -34.81 7.53 4.99
C GLY A 223 -35.00 9.02 5.28
N ASN A 224 -33.96 9.88 5.24
CA ASN A 224 -34.00 11.19 5.91
C ASN A 224 -33.42 12.37 5.12
N ILE A 225 -33.55 12.36 3.78
CA ILE A 225 -32.96 13.35 2.86
C ILE A 225 -33.52 14.79 3.06
N GLY A 226 -34.53 14.99 3.90
CA GLY A 226 -35.22 16.29 4.04
C GLY A 226 -34.66 17.31 5.04
N LYS A 227 -33.90 16.91 6.08
CA LYS A 227 -33.56 17.84 7.19
C LYS A 227 -32.12 17.79 7.73
N SER A 228 -31.39 16.69 7.55
CA SER A 228 -30.01 16.51 8.05
C SER A 228 -28.97 16.31 6.93
N SER A 229 -29.38 16.43 5.68
CA SER A 229 -28.63 15.94 4.52
C SER A 229 -27.27 16.58 4.31
N TYR A 230 -27.08 17.87 4.62
CA TYR A 230 -25.82 18.53 4.32
C TYR A 230 -24.66 18.06 5.20
N LYS A 231 -24.91 17.87 6.51
CA LYS A 231 -23.88 17.40 7.43
C LYS A 231 -23.48 15.97 7.13
N VAL A 232 -24.48 15.11 6.89
CA VAL A 232 -24.25 13.70 6.59
C VAL A 232 -23.51 13.56 5.26
N PHE A 233 -23.91 14.30 4.24
CA PHE A 233 -23.21 14.31 2.95
C PHE A 233 -21.75 14.76 3.09
N LEU A 234 -21.48 15.85 3.82
CA LEU A 234 -20.11 16.32 4.04
C LEU A 234 -19.26 15.27 4.76
N VAL A 235 -19.83 14.62 5.78
CA VAL A 235 -19.18 13.52 6.50
C VAL A 235 -18.88 12.35 5.57
N ILE A 236 -19.81 11.96 4.70
CA ILE A 236 -19.60 10.88 3.73
C ILE A 236 -18.47 11.23 2.76
N ASN A 237 -18.49 12.42 2.16
CA ASN A 237 -17.43 12.84 1.23
C ASN A 237 -16.06 12.88 1.92
N PHE A 238 -16.00 13.34 3.17
CA PHE A 238 -14.77 13.33 3.94
C PHE A 238 -14.26 11.91 4.20
N ILE A 239 -15.16 11.00 4.60
CA ILE A 239 -14.81 9.60 4.87
C ILE A 239 -14.43 8.89 3.59
N ASP A 240 -15.10 9.16 2.47
CA ASP A 240 -14.79 8.58 1.17
C ASP A 240 -13.37 8.98 0.71
N ALA A 241 -13.06 10.28 0.77
CA ALA A 241 -11.72 10.78 0.49
C ALA A 241 -10.66 10.16 1.42
N ALA A 242 -10.95 10.06 2.73
CA ALA A 242 -10.06 9.41 3.68
C ALA A 242 -9.85 7.92 3.38
N THR A 243 -10.93 7.20 3.05
CA THR A 243 -10.91 5.78 2.69
C THR A 243 -10.03 5.55 1.46
N GLN A 244 -10.12 6.44 0.47
CA GLN A 244 -9.30 6.35 -0.74
C GLN A 244 -7.82 6.63 -0.49
N ILE A 245 -7.49 7.56 0.40
CA ILE A 245 -6.11 7.79 0.82
C ILE A 245 -5.58 6.55 1.55
N ILE A 246 -6.37 6.00 2.47
CA ILE A 246 -6.00 4.82 3.27
C ILE A 246 -5.82 3.58 2.37
N SER A 247 -6.68 3.39 1.37
CA SER A 247 -6.60 2.24 0.46
C SER A 247 -5.33 2.24 -0.41
N GLY A 248 -4.80 3.41 -0.76
CA GLY A 248 -3.49 3.53 -1.44
C GLY A 248 -2.29 3.41 -0.50
N LEU A 249 -2.40 3.96 0.71
CA LEU A 249 -1.29 3.97 1.68
C LEU A 249 -1.08 2.62 2.35
N ALA A 250 -2.15 1.91 2.71
CA ALA A 250 -2.06 0.66 3.47
C ALA A 250 -1.20 -0.41 2.76
N PRO A 251 -1.41 -0.72 1.46
CA PRO A 251 -0.57 -1.69 0.74
C PRO A 251 0.88 -1.21 0.57
N THR A 252 1.08 0.10 0.38
CA THR A 252 2.43 0.69 0.25
C THR A 252 3.22 0.54 1.55
N LEU A 253 2.61 0.89 2.69
CA LEU A 253 3.23 0.76 4.01
C LEU A 253 3.55 -0.70 4.34
N MET A 254 2.68 -1.64 3.92
CA MET A 254 2.94 -3.06 4.08
C MET A 254 4.21 -3.49 3.33
N ILE A 255 4.38 -3.08 2.07
CA ILE A 255 5.56 -3.44 1.28
C ILE A 255 6.82 -2.79 1.81
N VAL A 256 6.78 -1.50 2.13
CA VAL A 256 7.93 -0.79 2.70
C VAL A 256 8.39 -1.51 3.97
N ARG A 257 7.45 -1.88 4.83
CA ARG A 257 7.76 -2.64 6.05
C ARG A 257 8.36 -4.00 5.75
N LEU A 258 7.87 -4.72 4.73
CA LEU A 258 8.40 -6.02 4.32
C LEU A 258 9.83 -5.93 3.75
N VAL A 259 10.12 -4.90 2.95
CA VAL A 259 11.46 -4.66 2.39
C VAL A 259 12.45 -4.28 3.49
N VAL A 260 12.11 -3.30 4.35
CA VAL A 260 12.96 -2.88 5.48
C VAL A 260 13.26 -4.06 6.40
N SER A 261 12.23 -4.85 6.65
CA SER A 261 12.30 -6.09 7.42
C SER A 261 13.32 -7.08 6.86
N SER A 262 13.33 -7.33 5.54
CA SER A 262 14.27 -8.27 4.91
C SER A 262 15.73 -7.79 4.98
N SER A 263 15.97 -6.48 4.96
CA SER A 263 17.33 -5.91 4.94
C SER A 263 18.09 -6.07 6.26
N GLN A 264 17.37 -6.22 7.37
CA GLN A 264 17.97 -6.27 8.70
C GLN A 264 18.61 -7.65 8.99
N GLU A 265 18.14 -8.73 8.36
CA GLU A 265 18.68 -10.08 8.58
C GLU A 265 20.06 -10.29 7.91
N ASP A 266 20.32 -9.68 6.76
CA ASP A 266 21.58 -9.85 6.03
C ASP A 266 22.77 -9.19 6.76
N THR A 267 22.50 -8.14 7.54
CA THR A 267 23.53 -7.37 8.24
C THR A 267 24.08 -8.12 9.47
N GLU A 268 23.25 -8.91 10.16
CA GLU A 268 23.68 -9.69 11.33
C GLU A 268 24.47 -10.96 10.94
N VAL A 269 24.15 -11.59 9.80
CA VAL A 269 24.86 -12.79 9.35
C VAL A 269 26.23 -12.45 8.76
N SER A 270 26.38 -11.27 8.16
CA SER A 270 27.67 -10.83 7.59
C SER A 270 28.67 -10.37 8.67
N SER A 271 28.21 -9.86 9.81
CA SER A 271 29.11 -9.48 10.92
C SER A 271 29.53 -10.67 11.79
N ALA A 272 28.64 -11.67 11.95
CA ALA A 272 28.94 -12.90 12.69
C ALA A 272 29.84 -13.89 11.92
N ARG A 273 30.07 -13.68 10.62
CA ARG A 273 30.93 -14.51 9.76
C ARG A 273 32.27 -13.88 9.42
N LEU A 274 32.67 -12.77 10.06
CA LEU A 274 34.09 -12.44 10.15
C LEU A 274 34.74 -13.52 11.02
N PRO A 275 35.46 -14.49 10.43
CA PRO A 275 35.95 -15.63 11.18
C PRO A 275 37.06 -15.12 12.08
N SER A 276 36.83 -15.15 13.38
CA SER A 276 37.88 -15.02 14.38
C SER A 276 39.02 -16.04 14.17
N GLU A 277 38.81 -17.06 13.32
CA GLU A 277 39.84 -17.98 12.83
C GLU A 277 40.88 -17.35 11.89
N LEU A 278 40.55 -16.30 11.14
CA LEU A 278 41.54 -15.57 10.34
C LEU A 278 42.43 -14.67 11.22
N ILE A 279 41.94 -14.26 12.40
CA ILE A 279 42.72 -13.49 13.38
C ILE A 279 43.52 -14.45 14.29
N SER A 280 43.01 -15.65 14.62
CA SER A 280 43.76 -16.62 15.43
C SER A 280 44.88 -17.34 14.66
N HIS A 281 44.75 -17.52 13.34
CA HIS A 281 45.86 -18.03 12.52
C HIS A 281 46.92 -16.97 12.19
N ALA A 282 46.56 -15.68 12.13
CA ALA A 282 47.52 -14.61 11.92
C ALA A 282 48.39 -14.33 13.17
N SER A 283 47.91 -14.61 14.39
CA SER A 283 48.70 -14.36 15.61
C SER A 283 49.71 -15.47 15.93
N HIS A 284 49.52 -16.70 15.40
CA HIS A 284 50.45 -17.81 15.64
C HIS A 284 51.57 -17.97 14.59
N ALA A 285 51.50 -17.27 13.45
CA ALA A 285 52.50 -17.36 12.40
C ALA A 285 53.65 -16.34 12.51
N ASN A 286 53.64 -15.43 13.50
CA ASN A 286 54.57 -14.29 13.55
C ASN A 286 55.75 -14.43 14.53
N GLY A 287 56.10 -15.67 14.92
CA GLY A 287 57.21 -15.93 15.85
C GLY A 287 58.59 -16.16 15.22
N ALA A 288 58.69 -16.39 13.91
CA ALA A 288 59.97 -16.80 13.32
C ALA A 288 60.07 -16.50 11.82
N ASN A 289 60.15 -15.21 11.44
CA ASN A 289 60.92 -14.72 10.27
C ASN A 289 60.62 -13.23 10.04
N ILE A 290 61.07 -12.37 10.96
CA ILE A 290 61.23 -10.95 10.69
C ILE A 290 62.69 -10.74 10.29
N MET A 291 63.02 -11.14 9.07
CA MET A 291 64.13 -10.59 8.31
C MET A 291 63.78 -10.78 6.83
N ASN A 292 63.62 -9.66 6.13
CA ASN A 292 63.70 -9.54 4.68
C ASN A 292 62.41 -9.62 3.83
N VAL A 293 61.34 -8.87 4.19
CA VAL A 293 60.24 -8.53 3.26
C VAL A 293 59.92 -7.03 3.33
N GLY A 294 60.96 -6.20 3.25
CA GLY A 294 60.85 -4.73 3.35
C GLY A 294 60.85 -3.99 2.01
N SER A 295 61.02 -4.66 0.87
CA SER A 295 61.25 -3.97 -0.42
C SER A 295 60.12 -4.09 -1.45
N ASP A 296 59.20 -5.05 -1.29
CA ASP A 296 58.27 -5.39 -2.37
C ASP A 296 56.86 -4.79 -2.19
N LEU A 297 56.53 -4.31 -0.99
CA LEU A 297 55.22 -3.69 -0.71
C LEU A 297 55.13 -2.22 -1.14
N GLU A 298 56.23 -1.48 -1.18
CA GLU A 298 56.22 -0.07 -1.64
C GLU A 298 55.99 0.06 -3.15
N MET A 299 56.26 -0.99 -3.93
CA MET A 299 56.09 -0.96 -5.39
C MET A 299 54.63 -1.21 -5.83
N GLN A 300 53.79 -1.83 -4.99
CA GLN A 300 52.36 -1.99 -5.29
C GLN A 300 51.50 -0.82 -4.80
N GLN A 301 51.94 -0.09 -3.77
CA GLN A 301 51.18 1.04 -3.23
C GLN A 301 51.23 2.29 -4.13
N SER A 302 52.26 2.42 -4.98
CA SER A 302 52.34 3.51 -5.97
C SER A 302 51.48 3.31 -7.22
N ARG A 303 51.04 2.08 -7.51
CA ARG A 303 50.17 1.80 -8.69
C ARG A 303 48.68 1.99 -8.43
N PHE A 304 48.25 2.08 -7.18
CA PHE A 304 46.83 2.20 -6.83
C PHE A 304 46.37 3.63 -6.51
N MET A 305 47.28 4.61 -6.42
CA MET A 305 46.93 6.02 -6.17
C MET A 305 46.74 6.88 -7.44
N GLY A 306 46.67 6.27 -8.63
CA GLY A 306 46.64 7.00 -9.91
C GLY A 306 45.28 7.14 -10.61
N LEU A 307 44.19 6.59 -10.07
CA LEU A 307 42.88 6.61 -10.75
C LEU A 307 41.76 6.87 -9.76
N GLY A 308 41.32 8.12 -9.66
CA GLY A 308 40.12 8.47 -8.90
C GLY A 308 40.03 9.92 -8.44
N GLU A 309 40.54 10.88 -9.22
CA GLU A 309 40.22 12.29 -9.04
C GLU A 309 38.88 12.53 -9.73
N GLN A 310 37.78 12.29 -9.00
CA GLN A 310 36.44 12.67 -9.43
C GLN A 310 35.83 13.54 -8.33
N GLU A 311 35.49 14.77 -8.73
CA GLU A 311 34.96 15.86 -7.93
C GLU A 311 33.94 15.40 -6.89
N SER A 312 34.29 15.56 -5.62
CA SER A 312 33.33 15.54 -4.52
C SER A 312 32.87 16.97 -4.27
N GLU A 313 31.63 17.26 -4.63
CA GLU A 313 30.92 18.47 -4.21
C GLU A 313 30.91 18.53 -2.67
N GLU A 314 31.39 19.67 -2.18
CA GLU A 314 31.47 20.04 -0.78
C GLU A 314 30.05 20.26 -0.22
N ILE A 315 29.47 19.21 0.36
CA ILE A 315 28.27 19.35 1.20
C ILE A 315 28.72 19.97 2.53
N GLN A 316 28.44 21.27 2.68
CA GLN A 316 28.55 22.00 3.95
C GLN A 316 27.70 21.31 5.02
N VAL A 317 28.37 20.58 5.91
CA VAL A 317 27.77 20.03 7.13
C VAL A 317 27.54 21.19 8.10
N VAL A 318 26.27 21.60 8.20
CA VAL A 318 25.81 22.56 9.22
C VAL A 318 26.00 21.91 10.60
N PRO A 319 26.72 22.55 11.54
CA PRO A 319 26.94 22.00 12.87
C PRO A 319 25.61 21.88 13.62
N ARG A 320 25.37 20.67 14.13
CA ARG A 320 24.23 20.31 14.99
C ARG A 320 24.36 21.11 16.29
N THR A 321 23.57 22.18 16.43
CA THR A 321 23.42 22.89 17.70
C THR A 321 22.78 21.96 18.72
N GLU A 322 23.50 21.68 19.79
CA GLU A 322 22.99 21.02 20.99
C GLU A 322 21.82 21.83 21.54
N TYR A 323 20.63 21.25 21.47
CA TYR A 323 19.45 21.76 22.17
C TYR A 323 19.63 21.45 23.65
N HIS A 324 20.05 22.45 24.42
CA HIS A 324 19.89 22.43 25.87
C HIS A 324 18.41 22.49 26.21
N GLY A 325 17.93 21.47 26.93
CA GLY A 325 16.54 21.35 27.36
C GLY A 325 16.11 22.56 28.19
N GLN A 326 15.09 23.26 27.70
CA GLN A 326 14.27 24.16 28.52
C GLN A 326 13.32 23.32 29.40
N PRO A 327 13.12 23.68 30.67
CA PRO A 327 12.20 23.00 31.57
C PRO A 327 10.74 23.17 31.12
N GLU A 328 9.96 22.08 31.23
CA GLU A 328 8.57 21.94 30.74
C GLU A 328 7.52 22.77 31.50
N ASP A 329 7.90 23.61 32.47
CA ASP A 329 6.96 24.24 33.40
C ASP A 329 6.33 25.56 32.89
N GLU A 330 6.63 26.01 31.66
CA GLU A 330 6.17 27.32 31.15
C GLU A 330 5.05 27.26 30.10
N LEU A 331 4.57 26.06 29.73
CA LEU A 331 3.57 25.86 28.68
C LEU A 331 2.11 25.75 29.18
N GLU A 332 1.87 25.56 30.48
CA GLU A 332 0.50 25.49 31.02
C GLU A 332 -0.16 26.86 31.22
N ASP A 333 0.61 27.96 31.30
CA ASP A 333 0.02 29.27 31.62
C ASP A 333 -0.44 30.06 30.38
N ARG A 334 -0.02 29.67 29.16
CA ARG A 334 -0.42 30.34 27.91
C ARG A 334 -1.70 29.79 27.27
N VAL A 335 -2.23 28.67 27.76
CA VAL A 335 -3.48 28.08 27.22
C VAL A 335 -4.73 28.67 27.90
N LYS A 336 -4.60 29.38 29.01
CA LYS A 336 -5.76 29.96 29.74
C LYS A 336 -6.20 31.36 29.30
N THR A 337 -5.56 31.98 28.31
CA THR A 337 -5.92 33.36 27.88
C THR A 337 -6.63 33.41 26.52
N VAL A 338 -7.01 32.26 25.94
CA VAL A 338 -7.78 32.21 24.68
C VAL A 338 -8.93 31.20 24.82
N VAL A 339 -9.84 31.47 25.75
CA VAL A 339 -11.23 30.98 25.74
C VAL A 339 -12.15 32.09 26.21
#